data_AF-A0A2K8KPU6-F1
#
_entry.id   AF-A0A2K8KPU6-F1
#
_cell.length_a   1.000
_cell.length_b   1.000
_cell.length_c   1.000
_cell.angle_alpha   90.00
_cell.angle_beta   90.00
_cell.angle_gamma   90.00
#
_symmetry.space_group_name_H-M   'P 1'
#
loop_
_entity.id
_entity.type
_entity.pdbx_description
1 polymer ?
#
loop_
_entity_poly.entity_id
_entity_poly.type
_entity_poly.pdbx_seq_one_letter_code
_entity_poly.pdbx_strand_id
1 'polypeptide(L)'
;MFLRNSKGFHWNHMRAHRIYHDLELNLRIKPGKRIKRDKPEPLSVPSAINHAWSMDFMSDSLKDGRSVRTFNVIDDFNQEYLTIDVDFSLPTQRVIRSWERNIEWRGKPSALRCDNGPE
;
A
#
# COMPACT_ATOMS: atom_id res chain seq x y z
N MET A 1 -8.91 -23.32 -15.81
CA MET A 1 -10.10 -22.43 -15.85
C MET A 1 -11.32 -23.33 -16.04
N PHE A 2 -12.02 -23.68 -14.96
CA PHE A 2 -13.14 -24.64 -15.04
C PHE A 2 -14.44 -23.86 -15.25
N LEU A 3 -15.12 -24.09 -16.37
CA LEU A 3 -16.51 -23.65 -16.58
C LEU A 3 -17.37 -24.30 -15.49
N ARG A 4 -17.61 -23.57 -14.39
CA ARG A 4 -18.32 -24.09 -13.23
C ARG A 4 -19.82 -24.06 -13.55
N ASN A 5 -20.44 -25.24 -13.58
CA ASN A 5 -21.86 -25.39 -13.83
C ASN A 5 -22.70 -25.00 -12.59
N SER A 6 -22.72 -23.72 -12.25
CA SER A 6 -23.47 -23.19 -11.10
C SER A 6 -24.99 -23.31 -11.26
N LYS A 7 -25.48 -23.55 -12.49
CA LYS A 7 -26.90 -23.68 -12.82
C LYS A 7 -27.39 -25.13 -12.99
N GLY A 8 -26.51 -26.13 -12.80
CA GLY A 8 -26.90 -27.55 -12.78
C GLY A 8 -27.25 -28.17 -14.14
N PHE A 9 -26.78 -27.61 -15.26
CA PHE A 9 -27.02 -28.18 -16.60
C PHE A 9 -26.32 -29.53 -16.79
N HIS A 10 -27.00 -30.52 -17.37
CA HIS A 10 -26.46 -31.87 -17.61
C HIS A 10 -25.51 -31.96 -18.82
N TRP A 11 -24.83 -30.86 -19.17
CA TRP A 11 -23.95 -30.82 -20.35
C TRP A 11 -22.60 -31.50 -20.07
N ASN A 12 -22.14 -32.29 -21.04
CA ASN A 12 -20.79 -32.85 -21.00
C ASN A 12 -19.75 -31.71 -21.06
N HIS A 13 -18.84 -31.68 -20.08
CA HIS A 13 -17.75 -30.71 -19.99
C HIS A 13 -16.89 -30.62 -21.26
N MET A 14 -16.71 -31.73 -21.99
CA MET A 14 -16.00 -31.75 -23.28
C MET A 14 -16.73 -30.96 -24.36
N ARG A 15 -18.07 -31.04 -24.41
CA ARG A 15 -18.90 -30.29 -25.37
C ARG A 15 -18.85 -28.80 -25.07
N ALA A 16 -18.96 -28.43 -23.78
CA ALA A 16 -18.84 -27.04 -23.36
C ALA A 16 -17.46 -26.46 -23.69
N HIS A 17 -16.39 -27.23 -23.46
CA HIS A 17 -15.04 -26.84 -23.82
C HIS A 17 -14.85 -26.65 -25.34
N ARG A 18 -15.38 -27.57 -26.17
CA ARG A 18 -15.35 -27.41 -27.63
C ARG A 18 -16.03 -26.13 -28.08
N ILE A 19 -17.26 -25.88 -27.63
CA ILE A 19 -18.00 -24.66 -27.98
C ILE A 19 -17.24 -23.41 -27.51
N TYR A 20 -16.62 -23.45 -26.31
CA TYR A 20 -15.84 -22.34 -25.79
C TYR A 20 -14.61 -22.03 -26.63
N HIS A 21 -13.95 -23.05 -27.17
CA HIS A 21 -12.82 -22.94 -28.08
C HIS A 21 -13.25 -22.50 -29.49
N ASP A 22 -14.33 -23.09 -30.03
CA ASP A 22 -14.87 -22.76 -31.36
C ASP A 22 -15.39 -21.32 -31.43
N LEU A 23 -15.83 -20.76 -30.29
CA LEU A 23 -16.23 -19.34 -30.16
C LEU A 23 -15.07 -18.40 -29.81
N GLU A 24 -13.83 -18.88 -29.77
CA GLU A 24 -12.63 -18.13 -29.40
C GLU A 24 -12.73 -17.41 -28.03
N LEU A 25 -13.56 -17.94 -27.13
CA LEU A 25 -13.81 -17.36 -25.80
C LEU A 25 -12.70 -17.68 -24.80
N ASN A 26 -11.67 -18.42 -25.21
CA ASN A 26 -10.42 -18.67 -24.49
C ASN A 26 -9.53 -17.42 -24.42
N LEU A 27 -10.12 -16.32 -23.94
CA LEU A 27 -9.46 -15.04 -23.74
C LEU A 27 -8.36 -15.21 -22.69
N ARG A 28 -7.12 -14.97 -23.11
CA ARG A 28 -5.99 -14.89 -22.18
C ARG A 28 -6.19 -13.70 -21.26
N ILE A 29 -6.23 -13.96 -19.95
CA ILE A 29 -6.20 -12.89 -18.95
C ILE A 29 -4.93 -12.07 -19.22
N LYS A 30 -5.10 -10.80 -19.61
CA LYS A 30 -3.96 -9.90 -19.78
C LYS A 30 -3.32 -9.75 -18.39
N PRO A 31 -2.03 -10.04 -18.22
CA PRO A 31 -1.36 -9.74 -16.96
C PRO A 31 -1.53 -8.24 -16.70
N GLY A 32 -1.81 -7.89 -15.44
CA GLY A 32 -1.96 -6.48 -15.04
C GLY A 32 -0.74 -5.68 -15.49
N LYS A 33 -0.96 -4.43 -15.95
CA LYS A 33 0.14 -3.53 -16.32
C LYS A 33 1.03 -3.34 -15.09
N ARG A 34 2.28 -3.81 -15.16
CA ARG A 34 3.28 -3.54 -14.13
C ARG A 34 3.61 -2.05 -14.17
N ILE A 35 3.44 -1.37 -13.04
CA ILE A 35 3.83 0.03 -12.88
C ILE A 35 5.35 0.12 -13.10
N LYS A 36 5.78 0.97 -14.06
CA LYS A 36 7.19 1.31 -14.22
C LYS A 36 7.57 2.19 -13.03
N ARG A 37 8.44 1.67 -12.15
CA ARG A 37 9.03 2.43 -11.05
C ARG A 37 10.36 2.97 -11.52
N ASP A 38 10.60 4.25 -11.33
CA ASP A 38 11.95 4.80 -11.45
C ASP A 38 12.85 4.14 -10.41
N LYS A 39 14.13 3.99 -10.72
CA LYS A 39 15.09 3.45 -9.75
C LYS A 39 15.10 4.42 -8.55
N PRO A 40 14.79 3.95 -7.33
CA PRO A 40 14.89 4.81 -6.17
C PRO A 40 16.35 5.27 -6.03
N GLU A 41 16.54 6.53 -5.63
CA GLU A 41 17.87 7.00 -5.25
C GLU A 41 18.42 6.09 -4.14
N PRO A 42 19.74 5.82 -4.16
CA PRO A 42 20.36 5.02 -3.11
C PRO A 42 20.13 5.67 -1.74
N LEU A 43 19.82 4.84 -0.74
CA LEU A 43 19.59 5.29 0.62
C LEU A 43 20.85 5.97 1.16
N SER A 44 20.81 7.29 1.33
CA SER A 44 21.83 8.03 2.06
C SER A 44 21.61 7.85 3.55
N VAL A 45 22.62 7.35 4.27
CA VAL A 45 22.59 7.30 5.73
C VAL A 45 22.77 8.73 6.26
N PRO A 46 21.85 9.26 7.10
CA PRO A 46 22.00 10.59 7.65
C PRO A 46 23.20 10.65 8.59
N SER A 47 23.80 11.83 8.75
CA SER A 47 24.98 12.04 9.62
C SER A 47 24.63 12.63 10.99
N ALA A 48 23.37 13.01 11.22
CA ALA A 48 22.92 13.66 12.45
C ALA A 48 21.43 13.40 12.71
N ILE A 49 21.03 13.50 13.99
CA ILE A 49 19.64 13.47 14.44
C ILE A 49 18.85 14.62 13.80
N ASN A 50 17.58 14.38 13.49
CA ASN A 50 16.64 15.29 12.84
C ASN A 50 17.05 15.76 11.43
N HIS A 51 18.05 15.14 10.81
CA HIS A 51 18.47 15.49 9.46
C HIS A 51 17.47 14.97 8.40
N ALA A 52 17.05 13.71 8.53
CA ALA A 52 16.09 13.08 7.63
C ALA A 52 15.06 12.28 8.43
N TRP A 53 13.78 12.47 8.10
CA TRP A 53 12.70 11.69 8.67
C TRP A 53 12.08 10.82 7.57
N SER A 54 11.77 9.58 7.93
CA SER A 54 10.92 8.69 7.13
C SER A 54 9.52 8.68 7.70
N MET A 55 8.52 8.86 6.83
CA MET A 55 7.13 8.72 7.20
C MET A 55 6.44 7.66 6.35
N ASP A 56 5.52 6.92 6.98
CA ASP A 56 4.81 5.81 6.37
C ASP A 56 3.38 5.70 6.90
N PHE A 57 2.51 5.13 6.07
CA PHE A 57 1.16 4.74 6.44
C PHE A 57 1.07 3.22 6.48
N MET A 58 0.41 2.71 7.51
CA MET A 58 0.10 1.30 7.61
C MET A 58 -1.40 1.14 7.80
N SER A 59 -1.97 0.07 7.24
CA SER A 59 -3.35 -0.34 7.50
C SER A 59 -3.38 -1.74 8.09
N ASP A 60 -4.18 -1.93 9.13
CA ASP A 60 -4.44 -3.23 9.75
C ASP A 60 -5.94 -3.43 9.94
N SER A 61 -6.37 -4.65 10.26
CA SER A 61 -7.77 -5.02 10.49
C SER A 61 -7.97 -5.56 11.90
N LEU A 62 -8.94 -5.01 12.61
CA LEU A 62 -9.35 -5.51 13.91
C LEU A 62 -10.18 -6.79 13.75
N LYS A 63 -10.31 -7.54 14.86
CA LYS A 63 -11.10 -8.79 14.90
C LYS A 63 -12.57 -8.60 14.50
N ASP A 64 -13.12 -7.40 14.68
CA ASP A 64 -14.50 -7.06 14.33
C ASP A 64 -14.67 -6.62 12.86
N GLY A 65 -13.60 -6.66 12.05
CA GLY A 65 -13.63 -6.33 10.63
C GLY A 65 -13.45 -4.84 10.31
N ARG A 66 -13.28 -3.98 11.32
CA ARG A 66 -12.92 -2.57 11.08
C ARG A 66 -11.45 -2.44 10.73
N SER A 67 -11.15 -1.60 9.74
CA SER A 67 -9.77 -1.23 9.43
C SER A 67 -9.29 -0.12 10.36
N VAL A 68 -8.05 -0.23 10.81
CA VAL A 68 -7.32 0.81 11.52
C VAL A 68 -6.14 1.24 10.67
N ARG A 69 -5.79 2.53 10.72
CA ARG A 69 -4.63 3.09 10.05
C ARG A 69 -3.67 3.69 11.06
N THR A 70 -2.39 3.61 10.72
CA THR A 70 -1.29 4.16 11.49
C THR A 70 -0.49 5.12 10.63
N PHE A 71 -0.22 6.30 11.14
CA PHE A 71 0.75 7.24 10.56
C PHE A 71 1.99 7.24 11.44
N ASN A 72 3.12 6.81 10.86
CA ASN A 72 4.38 6.64 11.57
C ASN A 72 5.39 7.67 11.04
N VAL A 73 6.12 8.30 11.96
CA VAL A 73 7.26 9.17 11.64
C VAL A 73 8.45 8.72 12.46
N ILE A 74 9.57 8.44 11.78
CA ILE A 74 10.80 7.91 12.37
C ILE A 74 11.98 8.78 11.92
N ASP A 75 12.94 9.00 12.81
CA ASP A 75 14.22 9.60 12.46
C ASP A 75 15.18 8.55 11.84
N ASP A 76 15.73 8.86 10.68
CA ASP A 76 16.55 7.91 9.92
C ASP A 76 17.93 7.65 10.55
N PHE A 77 18.40 8.51 11.46
CA PHE A 77 19.75 8.40 12.04
C PHE A 77 19.73 7.50 13.28
N ASN A 78 18.88 7.81 14.26
CA ASN A 78 18.83 7.07 15.52
C ASN A 78 17.69 6.04 15.59
N GLN A 79 16.88 5.92 14.53
CA GLN A 79 15.68 5.06 14.47
C GLN A 79 14.65 5.35 15.58
N GLU A 80 14.63 6.59 16.09
CA GLU A 80 13.66 7.03 17.09
C GLU A 80 12.30 7.27 16.44
N TYR A 81 11.24 6.72 17.04
CA TYR A 81 9.86 7.02 16.65
C TYR A 81 9.49 8.41 17.16
N LEU A 82 9.26 9.34 16.24
CA LEU A 82 8.89 10.72 16.54
C LEU A 82 7.39 10.83 16.82
N THR A 83 6.57 10.10 16.05
CA THR A 83 5.11 10.06 16.22
C THR A 83 4.54 8.78 15.66
N ILE A 84 3.51 8.28 16.34
CA ILE A 84 2.66 7.18 15.89
C ILE A 84 1.21 7.61 16.14
N ASP A 85 0.48 7.96 15.09
CA ASP A 85 -0.95 8.25 15.18
C ASP A 85 -1.76 7.07 14.70
N VAL A 86 -2.64 6.56 15.56
CA VAL A 86 -3.51 5.42 15.25
C VAL A 86 -4.95 5.90 15.23
N ASP A 87 -5.68 5.63 14.13
CA ASP A 87 -7.13 5.84 14.08
C ASP A 87 -7.80 5.04 12.94
N PHE A 88 -9.13 4.92 12.96
CA PHE A 88 -9.93 4.36 11.87
C PHE A 88 -9.85 5.18 10.58
N SER A 89 -9.57 6.48 10.68
CA SER A 89 -9.35 7.36 9.53
C SER A 89 -8.27 8.40 9.85
N LEU A 90 -7.40 8.68 8.88
CA LEU A 90 -6.32 9.67 9.01
C LEU A 90 -6.49 10.73 7.94
N PRO A 91 -7.42 11.70 8.13
CA PRO A 91 -7.57 12.80 7.19
C PRO A 91 -6.32 13.67 7.17
N THR A 92 -6.03 14.31 6.04
CA THR A 92 -4.84 15.14 5.84
C THR A 92 -4.65 16.17 6.94
N GLN A 93 -5.71 16.79 7.44
CA GLN A 93 -5.64 17.79 8.51
C GLN A 93 -5.07 17.20 9.82
N ARG A 94 -5.34 15.94 10.13
CA ARG A 94 -4.77 15.28 11.31
C ARG A 94 -3.28 15.03 11.13
N VAL A 95 -2.89 14.53 9.96
CA VAL A 95 -1.48 14.31 9.60
C VAL A 95 -0.69 15.62 9.68
N ILE A 96 -1.23 16.72 9.14
CA ILE A 96 -0.61 18.05 9.21
C ILE A 96 -0.39 18.48 10.66
N ARG A 97 -1.40 18.35 11.53
CA ARG A 97 -1.27 18.75 12.95
C ARG A 97 -0.15 17.99 13.66
N SER A 98 -0.07 16.69 13.45
CA SER A 98 0.97 15.86 14.05
C SER A 98 2.34 16.19 13.48
N TRP A 99 2.41 16.48 12.19
CA TRP A 99 3.63 16.94 11.54
C TRP A 99 4.12 18.29 12.08
N GLU A 100 3.24 19.28 12.19
CA GLU A 100 3.53 20.60 12.76
C GLU A 100 4.03 20.48 14.19
N ARG A 101 3.41 19.61 15.00
CA ARG A 101 3.86 19.33 16.37
C ARG A 101 5.28 18.77 16.39
N ASN A 102 5.63 17.81 15.52
CA ASN A 102 7.01 17.30 15.47
C ASN A 102 8.01 18.39 15.09
N ILE A 103 7.67 19.23 14.11
CA ILE A 103 8.52 20.34 13.69
C ILE A 103 8.69 21.37 14.81
N GLU A 104 7.64 21.68 15.56
CA GLU A 104 7.71 22.63 16.69
C GLU A 104 8.68 22.15 17.78
N TRP A 105 8.69 20.84 18.07
CA TRP A 105 9.51 20.27 19.15
C TRP A 105 10.96 20.00 18.72
N ARG A 106 11.20 19.62 17.47
CA ARG A 106 12.51 19.12 16.99
C ARG A 106 13.16 19.96 15.90
N GLY A 107 12.43 20.93 15.36
CA GLY A 107 12.81 21.65 14.16
C GLY A 107 12.40 20.93 12.88
N LYS A 108 12.52 21.62 11.76
CA LYS A 108 12.19 21.09 10.43
C LYS A 108 13.34 20.20 9.92
N PRO A 109 13.07 18.96 9.46
CA PRO A 109 14.11 18.11 8.89
C PRO A 109 14.59 18.66 7.55
N SER A 110 15.82 18.32 7.18
CA SER A 110 16.42 18.70 5.89
C SER A 110 15.90 17.84 4.74
N ALA A 111 15.55 16.58 5.02
CA ALA A 111 14.98 15.64 4.08
C ALA A 111 13.75 14.94 4.67
N LEU A 112 12.77 14.67 3.80
CA LEU A 112 11.59 13.87 4.13
C LEU A 112 11.48 12.74 3.14
N ARG A 113 11.40 11.51 3.64
CA ARG A 113 11.14 10.31 2.85
C ARG A 113 9.71 9.86 3.09
N CYS A 114 9.01 9.55 2.02
CA CYS A 114 7.67 8.97 2.06
C CYS A 114 7.66 7.79 1.11
N ASP A 115 7.29 6.60 1.58
CA ASP A 115 7.02 5.51 0.66
C ASP A 115 5.59 5.68 0.13
N ASN A 116 5.46 6.18 -1.10
CA ASN A 116 4.17 6.22 -1.80
C ASN A 116 3.92 4.87 -2.48
N GLY A 117 3.91 3.79 -1.68
CA GLY A 117 3.40 2.51 -2.13
C GLY A 117 1.97 2.67 -2.66
N PRO A 118 1.55 1.88 -3.66
CA PRO A 118 0.14 1.85 -4.06
C PRO A 118 -0.66 1.19 -2.93
N GLU A 119 -1.08 1.99 -1.95
CA GLU A 119 -2.20 1.68 -1.06
C GLU A 119 -3.54 1.84 -1.79
#